data_AF-A0A1I7VV64-F1
#
_entry.id   AF-A0A1I7VV64-F1
#
_cell.length_a   1.000
_cell.length_b   1.000
_cell.length_c   1.000
_cell.angle_alpha   90.00
_cell.angle_beta   90.00
_cell.angle_gamma   90.00
#
_symmetry.space_group_name_H-M   'P 1'
#
loop_
_entity.id
_entity.type
_entity.pdbx_description
1 polymer ?
#
loop_
_entity_poly.entity_id
_entity_poly.type
_entity_poly.pdbx_seq_one_letter_code
_entity_poly.pdbx_strand_id
1 'polypeptide(L)'
;MSCKSGKPIQDVAQEGPGLVFVVYPEALAAMPGASIFSVIFFLMLLTLGLDSSFGGSEAIITALSDEFPLLKRRREYFVGILFTFYMFIGIAICTKGGILIMEWLIVYGTSWGLLIAVFCETIVISFIYGPHTVQYFKFL
;
A
#
# COMPACT_ATOMS: atom_id res chain seq x y z
N MET A 1 -9.71 -19.73 17.09
CA MET A 1 -8.33 -20.27 17.00
C MET A 1 -7.74 -20.55 18.39
N SER A 2 -7.58 -19.56 19.28
CA SER A 2 -6.99 -19.80 20.63
C SER A 2 -7.74 -20.86 21.47
N CYS A 3 -9.08 -20.84 21.48
CA CYS A 3 -9.89 -21.85 22.21
C CYS A 3 -9.91 -23.26 21.57
N LYS A 4 -9.60 -23.38 20.26
CA LYS A 4 -9.66 -24.66 19.51
C LYS A 4 -8.28 -25.28 19.25
N SER A 5 -7.22 -24.46 19.19
CA SER A 5 -5.85 -24.85 18.85
C SER A 5 -4.92 -24.89 20.08
N GLY A 6 -5.38 -24.38 21.25
CA GLY A 6 -4.62 -24.44 22.51
C GLY A 6 -3.37 -23.56 22.57
N LYS A 7 -3.11 -22.76 21.52
CA LYS A 7 -1.97 -21.83 21.44
C LYS A 7 -2.32 -20.48 22.08
N PRO A 8 -1.37 -19.83 22.77
CA PRO A 8 -1.56 -18.50 23.34
C PRO A 8 -1.83 -17.48 22.22
N ILE A 9 -2.66 -16.47 22.50
CA ILE A 9 -3.06 -15.45 21.52
C ILE A 9 -1.86 -14.67 20.94
N GLN A 10 -0.78 -14.59 21.71
CA GLN A 10 0.46 -13.90 21.36
C GLN A 10 1.20 -14.58 20.19
N ASP A 11 1.12 -15.91 20.08
CA ASP A 11 1.79 -16.67 19.02
C ASP A 11 1.01 -16.64 17.69
N VAL A 12 -0.29 -16.36 17.74
CA VAL A 12 -1.18 -16.30 16.55
C VAL A 12 -1.41 -14.88 16.05
N ALA A 13 -0.98 -13.86 16.80
CA ALA A 13 -1.19 -12.45 16.48
C ALA A 13 0.10 -11.73 16.07
N GLN A 14 0.98 -12.40 15.31
CA GLN A 14 2.14 -11.72 14.72
C GLN A 14 1.69 -10.79 13.59
N GLU A 15 2.13 -9.54 13.61
CA GLU A 15 1.80 -8.53 12.59
C GLU A 15 2.44 -8.86 11.23
N GLY A 16 1.85 -8.33 10.16
CA GLY A 16 2.38 -8.46 8.79
C GLY A 16 1.64 -9.45 7.89
N PRO A 17 2.18 -9.73 6.69
CA PRO A 17 1.48 -10.52 5.67
C PRO A 17 1.22 -11.98 6.12
N GLY A 18 2.07 -12.53 6.98
CA GLY A 18 1.92 -13.89 7.52
C GLY A 18 0.61 -14.08 8.30
N LEU A 19 0.11 -13.04 8.98
CA LEU A 19 -1.16 -13.09 9.69
C LEU A 19 -2.31 -13.40 8.73
N VAL A 20 -2.39 -12.60 7.67
CA VAL A 20 -3.48 -12.59 6.68
C VAL A 20 -3.42 -13.80 5.75
N PHE A 21 -2.22 -14.30 5.42
CA PHE A 21 -2.06 -15.42 4.49
C PHE A 21 -1.88 -16.79 5.14
N VAL A 22 -1.68 -16.87 6.46
CA VAL A 22 -1.51 -18.15 7.18
C VAL A 22 -2.57 -18.32 8.27
N VAL A 23 -2.63 -17.37 9.22
CA VAL A 23 -3.51 -17.49 10.39
C VAL A 23 -4.98 -17.34 10.01
N TYR A 24 -5.33 -16.35 9.19
CA TYR A 24 -6.72 -16.13 8.78
C TYR A 24 -7.30 -17.30 7.95
N PRO A 25 -6.61 -17.85 6.93
CA PRO A 25 -7.09 -19.01 6.18
C PRO A 25 -7.25 -20.26 7.06
N GLU A 26 -6.34 -20.50 8.01
CA GLU A 26 -6.44 -21.60 8.97
C GLU A 26 -7.69 -21.44 9.87
N ALA A 27 -8.03 -20.21 10.26
CA ALA A 27 -9.26 -19.92 10.99
C ALA A 27 -10.53 -20.12 10.15
N LEU A 28 -10.50 -19.67 8.89
CA LEU A 28 -11.63 -19.77 7.95
C LEU A 28 -11.93 -21.23 7.58
N ALA A 29 -10.91 -22.07 7.46
CA ALA A 29 -11.04 -23.50 7.20
C ALA A 29 -11.80 -24.25 8.32
N ALA A 30 -11.78 -23.73 9.55
CA ALA A 30 -12.48 -24.32 10.69
C ALA A 30 -13.99 -23.98 10.77
N MET A 31 -14.49 -23.10 9.89
CA MET A 31 -15.89 -22.67 9.87
C MET A 31 -16.74 -23.51 8.87
N PRO A 32 -18.02 -23.82 9.19
CA PRO A 32 -18.92 -24.41 8.21
C PRO A 32 -19.17 -23.41 7.05
N GLY A 33 -18.97 -23.85 5.81
CA GLY A 33 -19.02 -22.97 4.63
C GLY A 33 -17.70 -22.29 4.26
N ALA A 34 -16.57 -22.82 4.74
CA ALA A 34 -15.21 -22.28 4.55
C ALA A 34 -14.87 -21.81 3.12
N SER A 35 -15.36 -22.49 2.08
CA SER A 35 -15.07 -22.13 0.68
C SER A 35 -15.61 -20.76 0.30
N ILE A 36 -16.83 -20.41 0.71
CA ILE A 36 -17.45 -19.12 0.38
C ILE A 36 -16.75 -17.99 1.15
N PHE A 37 -16.51 -18.21 2.44
CA PHE A 37 -15.84 -17.21 3.28
C PHE A 37 -14.39 -16.95 2.88
N SER A 38 -13.66 -17.98 2.43
CA SER A 38 -12.29 -17.80 1.90
C SER A 38 -12.27 -16.94 0.64
N VAL A 39 -13.20 -17.17 -0.30
CA VAL A 39 -13.28 -16.38 -1.54
C VAL A 39 -13.58 -14.91 -1.23
N ILE A 40 -14.57 -14.64 -0.38
CA ILE A 40 -14.94 -13.26 -0.01
C ILE A 40 -13.78 -12.57 0.72
N PHE A 41 -13.07 -13.28 1.60
CA PHE A 41 -11.92 -12.74 2.33
C PHE A 41 -10.77 -12.35 1.39
N PHE A 42 -10.37 -13.24 0.47
CA PHE A 42 -9.32 -12.90 -0.50
C PHE A 42 -9.76 -11.84 -1.50
N LEU A 43 -11.03 -11.81 -1.89
CA LEU A 43 -11.57 -10.75 -2.74
C LEU A 43 -11.51 -9.39 -2.03
N MET A 44 -11.87 -9.33 -0.75
CA MET A 44 -11.72 -8.12 0.07
C MET A 44 -10.26 -7.65 0.09
N LEU A 45 -9.31 -8.53 0.36
CA LEU A 45 -7.87 -8.18 0.37
C LEU A 45 -7.40 -7.68 -0.99
N LEU A 46 -7.85 -8.31 -2.08
CA LEU A 46 -7.54 -7.89 -3.44
C LEU A 46 -8.10 -6.50 -3.71
N THR A 47 -9.37 -6.22 -3.37
CA THR A 47 -9.98 -4.90 -3.57
C THR A 47 -9.30 -3.82 -2.73
N LEU A 48 -8.90 -4.11 -1.49
CA LEU A 48 -8.16 -3.19 -0.62
C LEU A 48 -6.78 -2.85 -1.22
N GLY A 49 -6.07 -3.86 -1.72
CA GLY A 49 -4.78 -3.66 -2.37
C GLY A 49 -4.89 -2.89 -3.69
N LEU A 50 -5.90 -3.17 -4.51
CA LEU A 50 -6.12 -2.50 -5.78
C LEU A 50 -6.48 -1.02 -5.60
N ASP A 51 -7.39 -0.69 -4.69
CA ASP A 51 -7.81 0.70 -4.45
C ASP A 51 -6.62 1.58 -4.01
N SER A 52 -5.83 1.09 -3.06
CA SER A 52 -4.62 1.78 -2.61
C SER A 52 -3.57 1.93 -3.73
N SER A 53 -3.39 0.91 -4.55
CA SER A 53 -2.43 0.93 -5.67
C SER A 53 -2.83 1.96 -6.74
N PHE A 54 -4.14 2.06 -7.04
CA PHE A 54 -4.63 3.07 -7.97
C PHE A 54 -4.38 4.48 -7.45
N GLY A 55 -4.73 4.77 -6.19
CA GLY A 55 -4.47 6.09 -5.60
C GLY A 55 -2.99 6.48 -5.62
N GLY A 56 -2.09 5.55 -5.29
CA GLY A 56 -0.64 5.81 -5.32
C GLY A 56 -0.10 6.05 -6.75
N SER A 57 -0.51 5.23 -7.70
CA SER A 57 -0.10 5.39 -9.10
C SER A 57 -0.67 6.67 -9.73
N GLU A 58 -1.92 7.02 -9.42
CA GLU A 58 -2.56 8.23 -9.92
C GLU A 58 -1.89 9.49 -9.38
N ALA A 59 -1.47 9.50 -8.11
CA ALA A 59 -0.72 10.61 -7.53
C ALA A 59 0.59 10.88 -8.31
N ILE A 60 1.34 9.82 -8.65
CA ILE A 60 2.58 9.92 -9.44
C ILE A 60 2.28 10.41 -10.86
N ILE A 61 1.26 9.84 -11.51
CA ILE A 61 0.88 10.21 -12.88
C ILE A 61 0.45 11.68 -12.93
N THR A 62 -0.31 12.14 -11.95
CA THR A 62 -0.82 13.51 -11.87
C THR A 62 0.33 14.49 -11.61
N ALA A 63 1.17 14.23 -10.60
CA ALA A 63 2.32 15.07 -10.30
C ALA A 63 3.27 15.25 -11.50
N LEU A 64 3.58 14.16 -12.21
CA LEU A 64 4.45 14.23 -13.40
C LEU A 64 3.76 14.89 -14.60
N SER A 65 2.45 14.74 -14.75
CA SER A 65 1.69 15.36 -15.83
C SER A 65 1.51 16.87 -15.63
N ASP A 66 1.49 17.34 -14.38
CA ASP A 66 1.38 18.76 -14.04
C ASP A 66 2.72 19.48 -14.23
N GLU A 67 3.85 18.84 -13.93
CA GLU A 67 5.18 19.42 -14.15
C GLU A 67 5.57 19.41 -15.65
N PHE A 68 5.22 18.35 -16.39
CA PHE A 68 5.62 18.17 -17.78
C PHE A 68 4.43 18.18 -18.76
N PRO A 69 4.13 19.32 -19.43
CA PRO A 69 2.98 19.42 -20.35
C PRO A 69 3.10 18.51 -21.59
N LEU A 70 4.33 18.10 -21.95
CA LEU A 70 4.59 17.13 -23.02
C LEU A 70 4.08 15.72 -22.67
N LEU A 71 4.19 15.33 -21.39
CA LEU A 71 3.75 14.04 -20.87
C LEU A 71 2.23 13.97 -20.80
N LYS A 72 1.59 15.09 -20.43
CA LYS A 72 0.13 15.25 -20.41
C LYS A 72 -0.53 14.97 -21.77
N ARG A 73 0.10 15.37 -22.88
CA ARG A 73 -0.44 15.16 -24.24
C ARG A 73 -0.44 13.68 -24.67
N ARG A 74 0.44 12.85 -24.11
CA ARG A 74 0.57 11.42 -24.44
C ARG A 74 0.44 10.55 -23.18
N ARG A 75 -0.54 10.87 -22.33
CA ARG A 75 -0.73 10.22 -21.02
C ARG A 75 -0.84 8.69 -21.13
N GLU A 76 -1.55 8.16 -22.13
CA GLU A 76 -1.73 6.72 -22.32
C GLU A 76 -0.40 5.97 -22.51
N TYR A 77 0.49 6.50 -23.36
CA TYR A 77 1.82 5.93 -23.57
C TYR A 77 2.69 6.02 -22.33
N PHE A 78 2.63 7.14 -21.61
CA PHE A 78 3.38 7.33 -20.36
C PHE A 78 2.97 6.31 -19.29
N VAL A 79 1.66 6.13 -19.10
CA VAL A 79 1.12 5.14 -18.15
C VAL A 79 1.53 3.72 -18.54
N GLY A 80 1.47 3.37 -19.83
CA GLY A 80 1.94 2.06 -20.32
C GLY A 80 3.42 1.79 -20.02
N ILE A 81 4.29 2.78 -20.22
CA ILE A 81 5.72 2.68 -19.90
C ILE A 81 5.93 2.53 -18.39
N LEU A 82 5.22 3.31 -17.59
CA LEU A 82 5.31 3.29 -16.12
C LEU A 82 4.89 1.94 -15.54
N PHE A 83 3.77 1.36 -16.00
CA PHE A 83 3.36 0.02 -15.57
C PHE A 83 4.29 -1.09 -16.08
N THR A 84 4.85 -0.94 -17.29
CA THR A 84 5.88 -1.87 -17.78
C THR A 84 7.11 -1.85 -16.87
N PHE A 85 7.55 -0.67 -16.43
CA PHE A 85 8.64 -0.52 -15.47
C PHE A 85 8.30 -1.14 -14.11
N TYR A 86 7.09 -0.93 -13.59
CA TYR A 86 6.63 -1.60 -12.36
C TYR A 86 6.61 -3.11 -12.49
N MET A 87 6.23 -3.66 -13.64
CA MET A 87 6.26 -5.09 -13.89
C MET A 87 7.68 -5.66 -13.83
N PHE A 88 8.68 -4.95 -14.38
CA PHE A 88 10.09 -5.38 -14.29
C PHE A 88 10.59 -5.45 -12.85
N ILE A 89 10.27 -4.46 -12.03
CA ILE A 89 10.63 -4.46 -10.60
C ILE A 89 9.85 -5.53 -9.84
N GLY A 90 8.57 -5.69 -10.17
CA GLY A 90 7.69 -6.70 -9.58
C GLY A 90 8.21 -8.13 -9.78
N ILE A 91 8.83 -8.42 -10.93
CA ILE A 91 9.46 -9.74 -11.18
C ILE A 91 10.57 -10.03 -10.16
N ALA A 92 11.35 -9.03 -9.74
CA ALA A 92 12.38 -9.23 -8.71
C ALA A 92 11.78 -9.63 -7.36
N ILE A 93 10.62 -9.06 -7.03
CA ILE A 93 9.85 -9.36 -5.82
C ILE A 93 9.17 -10.75 -5.90
N CYS A 94 8.87 -11.26 -7.09
CA CYS A 94 8.29 -12.60 -7.26
C CYS A 94 9.30 -13.76 -7.12
N THR A 95 10.58 -13.47 -6.87
CA THR A 95 11.61 -14.52 -6.69
C THR A 95 11.51 -15.23 -5.33
N LYS A 96 12.21 -16.36 -5.15
CA LYS A 96 12.19 -17.14 -3.88
C LYS A 96 12.63 -16.34 -2.65
N GLY A 97 13.44 -15.29 -2.84
CA GLY A 97 13.88 -14.35 -1.79
C GLY A 97 13.04 -13.07 -1.72
N GLY A 98 11.91 -13.01 -2.43
CA GLY A 98 11.10 -11.82 -2.63
C GLY A 98 10.54 -11.20 -1.35
N ILE A 99 10.19 -12.04 -0.37
CA ILE A 99 9.67 -11.59 0.94
C ILE A 99 10.68 -10.67 1.64
N LEU A 100 11.97 -11.02 1.56
CA LEU A 100 13.04 -10.19 2.12
C LEU A 100 13.09 -8.86 1.38
N ILE A 101 13.14 -8.86 0.05
CA ILE A 101 13.18 -7.65 -0.78
C ILE A 101 11.97 -6.73 -0.49
N MET A 102 10.78 -7.30 -0.31
CA MET A 102 9.57 -6.57 0.07
C MET A 102 9.69 -5.91 1.44
N GLU A 103 10.22 -6.63 2.43
CA GLU A 103 10.43 -6.07 3.77
C GLU A 103 11.41 -4.89 3.74
N TRP A 104 12.52 -5.02 3.00
CA TRP A 104 13.46 -3.92 2.79
C TRP A 104 12.78 -2.71 2.14
N LEU A 105 11.94 -2.93 1.12
CA LEU A 105 11.25 -1.86 0.40
C LEU A 105 10.21 -1.15 1.29
N ILE A 106 9.50 -1.89 2.14
CA ILE A 106 8.51 -1.31 3.06
C ILE A 106 9.21 -0.47 4.13
N VAL A 107 10.18 -1.06 4.84
CA VAL A 107 10.83 -0.41 5.98
C VAL A 107 11.69 0.76 5.53
N TYR A 108 12.57 0.57 4.55
CA TYR A 108 13.52 1.59 4.13
C TYR A 108 13.00 2.49 3.02
N GLY A 109 12.16 1.98 2.11
CA GLY A 109 11.62 2.76 1.01
C GLY A 109 10.48 3.68 1.46
N THR A 110 9.46 3.13 2.12
CA THR A 110 8.24 3.88 2.43
C THR A 110 8.26 4.49 3.83
N SER A 111 8.57 3.71 4.88
CA SER A 111 8.39 4.20 6.26
C SER A 111 9.28 5.40 6.61
N TRP A 112 10.59 5.30 6.37
CA TRP A 112 11.51 6.42 6.65
C TRP A 112 11.31 7.61 5.70
N GLY A 113 11.07 7.35 4.41
CA GLY A 113 10.83 8.39 3.41
C GLY A 113 9.59 9.22 3.71
N LEU A 114 8.47 8.56 4.03
CA LEU A 114 7.20 9.23 4.32
C LEU A 114 7.26 10.05 5.61
N LEU A 115 7.92 9.55 6.65
CA LEU A 115 8.09 10.29 7.91
C LEU A 115 8.84 11.61 7.71
N ILE A 116 9.94 11.59 6.97
CA ILE A 116 10.74 12.79 6.68
C ILE A 116 9.94 13.76 5.80
N ALA A 117 9.23 13.25 4.78
CA ALA A 117 8.41 14.07 3.89
C ALA A 117 7.31 14.82 4.67
N VAL A 118 6.50 14.12 5.47
CA VAL A 118 5.41 14.73 6.24
C VAL A 118 5.94 15.69 7.31
N PHE A 119 7.08 15.38 7.93
CA PHE A 119 7.72 16.29 8.88
C PHE A 119 8.14 17.61 8.23
N CYS A 120 8.79 17.55 7.07
CA CYS A 120 9.16 18.72 6.30
C CYS A 120 7.94 19.51 5.83
N GLU A 121 6.92 18.85 5.28
CA GLU A 121 5.66 19.49 4.87
C GLU A 121 5.00 20.23 6.04
N THR A 122 4.96 19.61 7.22
CA THR A 122 4.38 20.21 8.42
C THR A 122 5.14 21.47 8.85
N ILE A 123 6.48 21.46 8.79
CA ILE A 123 7.30 22.64 9.11
C ILE A 123 7.06 23.76 8.09
N VAL A 124 7.07 23.45 6.79
CA VAL A 124 6.85 24.43 5.72
C VAL A 124 5.48 25.07 5.86
N ILE A 125 4.43 24.28 6.11
CA ILE A 125 3.07 24.78 6.30
C ILE A 125 2.98 25.65 7.56
N SER A 126 3.56 25.20 8.68
CA SER A 126 3.44 25.89 9.98
C SER A 126 4.21 27.20 10.04
N PHE A 127 5.43 27.26 9.47
CA PHE A 127 6.34 28.40 9.62
C PHE A 127 6.45 29.30 8.39
N ILE A 128 6.33 28.77 7.17
CA ILE A 128 6.54 29.56 5.93
C ILE A 128 5.20 30.06 5.37
N TYR A 129 4.21 29.17 5.22
CA TYR A 129 2.90 29.56 4.67
C TYR A 129 2.00 30.27 5.70
N GLY A 130 2.22 30.01 6.99
CA GLY A 130 1.50 30.59 8.11
C GLY A 130 0.06 30.06 8.27
N PRO A 131 -0.47 30.01 9.51
CA PRO A 131 -1.80 29.44 9.80
C PRO A 131 -2.96 30.22 9.13
N HIS A 132 -2.73 31.49 8.77
CA HIS A 132 -3.75 32.36 8.19
C HIS A 132 -4.12 31.99 6.75
N THR A 133 -3.20 31.41 5.97
CA THR A 133 -3.47 31.04 4.56
C THR A 133 -4.15 29.66 4.48
N VAL A 134 -3.81 28.74 5.39
CA VAL A 134 -4.32 27.36 5.41
C VAL A 134 -5.82 27.30 5.77
N GLN A 135 -6.30 28.28 6.55
CA GLN A 135 -7.72 28.35 6.90
C GLN A 135 -8.62 28.62 5.68
N TYR A 136 -8.11 29.25 4.61
CA TYR A 136 -8.87 29.44 3.37
C TYR A 136 -8.97 28.17 2.51
N PHE A 137 -7.98 27.27 2.56
CA PHE A 137 -7.99 26.02 1.80
C PHE A 137 -8.98 24.98 2.37
N LYS A 138 -9.37 25.11 3.64
CA LYS A 138 -10.36 24.26 4.30
C LYS A 138 -11.83 24.68 4.03
N PHE A 139 -12.04 25.81 3.36
CA PHE A 139 -13.36 26.41 3.04
C PHE A 139 -13.67 26.44 1.54
N LEU A 140 -12.85 25.80 0.71
CA LEU A 140 -13.11 25.49 -0.71
C LEU A 140 -13.30 23.97 -0.84
#